data_AF-A0A536SDT4-F1
#
_entry.id   AF-A0A536SDT4-F1
#
_cell.length_a   1.000
_cell.length_b   1.000
_cell.length_c   1.000
_cell.angle_alpha   90.00
_cell.angle_beta   90.00
_cell.angle_gamma   90.00
#
_symmetry.space_group_name_H-M   'P 1'
#
loop_
_entity.id
_entity.type
_entity.pdbx_description
1 polymer ?
#
loop_
_entity_poly.entity_id
_entity_poly.type
_entity_poly.pdbx_seq_one_letter_code
_entity_poly.pdbx_strand_id
1 'polypeptide(L)'
;YLIHLMFHAVPALWRVHRMHHADVDFDVTTGARFHPIQILLAVPIKFAVIFVLGLPVLAVLVFEAVFNALSLFNHANVRIPPTVDRILRWFLVTPDMHRVHHSVDATETNSNFSFVLPWWDRLFGTYRARPEGGHERMTIGVDQFRAPRDFRLDRMLLQPFRDDAGPYAINRRWKTG
;
A
#
# COMPACT_ATOMS: atom_id res chain seq x y z
N TYR A 1 -4.27 -5.04 -7.04
CA TYR A 1 -3.33 -4.40 -7.98
C TYR A 1 -3.91 -3.13 -8.59
N LEU A 2 -4.82 -3.20 -9.58
CA LEU A 2 -5.23 -2.00 -10.34
C LEU A 2 -5.80 -0.85 -9.49
N ILE A 3 -6.72 -1.14 -8.56
CA ILE A 3 -7.27 -0.11 -7.67
C ILE A 3 -6.15 0.57 -6.87
N HIS A 4 -5.20 -0.22 -6.36
CA HIS A 4 -4.07 0.29 -5.58
C HIS A 4 -3.13 1.14 -6.44
N LEU A 5 -2.78 0.67 -7.63
CA LEU A 5 -2.03 1.45 -8.62
C LEU A 5 -2.73 2.79 -8.94
N MET A 6 -4.06 2.80 -9.07
CA MET A 6 -4.82 4.04 -9.30
C MET A 6 -4.73 5.02 -8.12
N PHE A 7 -4.72 4.51 -6.89
CA PHE A 7 -4.47 5.32 -5.69
C PHE A 7 -3.07 5.96 -5.70
N HIS A 8 -2.08 5.34 -6.35
CA HIS A 8 -0.75 5.95 -6.56
C HIS A 8 -0.66 6.81 -7.83
N ALA A 9 -1.45 6.51 -8.85
CA ALA A 9 -1.34 7.21 -10.13
C ALA A 9 -2.05 8.57 -10.12
N VAL A 10 -3.23 8.65 -9.52
CA VAL A 10 -4.08 9.85 -9.55
C VAL A 10 -3.82 10.72 -8.33
N PRO A 11 -3.38 11.99 -8.47
CA PRO A 11 -3.01 12.83 -7.34
C PRO A 11 -4.10 13.00 -6.27
N ALA A 12 -5.37 13.09 -6.67
CA ALA A 12 -6.50 13.18 -5.74
C ALA A 12 -6.69 11.89 -4.93
N LEU A 13 -6.52 10.72 -5.57
CA LEU A 13 -6.61 9.44 -4.89
C LEU A 13 -5.41 9.22 -3.97
N TRP A 14 -4.21 9.61 -4.40
CA TRP A 14 -3.01 9.56 -3.56
C TRP A 14 -3.17 10.36 -2.27
N ARG A 15 -3.77 11.56 -2.32
CA ARG A 15 -4.04 12.35 -1.11
C ARG A 15 -4.92 11.60 -0.10
N VAL A 16 -5.83 10.75 -0.58
CA VAL A 16 -6.64 9.87 0.28
C VAL A 16 -5.79 8.71 0.81
N HIS A 17 -5.01 8.08 -0.07
CA HIS A 17 -4.26 6.88 0.24
C HIS A 17 -3.06 7.13 1.16
N ARG A 18 -2.40 8.29 1.05
CA ARG A 18 -1.18 8.61 1.81
C ARG A 18 -1.36 8.59 3.33
N MET A 19 -2.60 8.64 3.85
CA MET A 19 -2.86 8.39 5.27
C MET A 19 -2.32 7.02 5.71
N HIS A 20 -2.40 6.02 4.83
CA HIS A 20 -1.82 4.70 5.02
C HIS A 20 -0.28 4.75 5.03
N HIS A 21 0.30 5.47 4.08
CA HIS A 21 1.75 5.63 3.93
C HIS A 21 2.40 6.62 4.90
N ALA A 22 1.63 7.42 5.64
CA ALA A 22 2.18 8.40 6.56
C ALA A 22 2.79 7.77 7.82
N ASP A 23 2.51 6.48 8.08
CA ASP A 23 3.00 5.79 9.25
C ASP A 23 4.53 5.61 9.22
N VAL A 24 5.22 6.20 10.19
CA VAL A 24 6.70 6.15 10.27
C VAL A 24 7.21 4.93 11.03
N ASP A 25 6.37 4.29 11.85
CA ASP A 25 6.78 3.15 12.68
C ASP A 25 6.65 1.81 11.93
N PHE A 26 5.71 1.70 10.99
CA PHE A 26 5.41 0.52 10.17
C PHE A 26 5.28 -0.79 10.97
N ASP A 27 4.04 -1.13 11.30
CA ASP A 27 3.71 -2.37 11.99
C ASP A 27 2.35 -2.92 11.52
N VAL A 28 1.90 -4.01 12.17
CA VAL A 28 0.64 -4.68 11.82
C VAL A 28 -0.57 -3.72 11.82
N THR A 29 -0.54 -2.64 12.62
CA THR A 29 -1.61 -1.64 12.66
C THR A 29 -1.64 -0.77 11.41
N THR A 30 -0.50 -0.55 10.75
CA THR A 30 -0.42 0.16 9.46
C THR A 30 -1.35 -0.48 8.43
N GLY A 31 -1.43 -1.82 8.43
CA GLY A 31 -2.31 -2.61 7.55
C GLY A 31 -3.81 -2.38 7.76
N ALA A 32 -4.21 -1.62 8.78
CA ALA A 32 -5.60 -1.20 9.04
C ALA A 32 -5.82 0.32 8.90
N ARG A 33 -4.77 1.12 8.69
CA ARG A 33 -4.84 2.59 8.62
C ARG A 33 -5.25 3.06 7.21
N PHE A 34 -6.53 2.88 6.86
CA PHE A 34 -7.09 3.42 5.63
C PHE A 34 -8.03 4.58 5.89
N HIS A 35 -7.99 5.58 5.00
CA HIS A 35 -8.94 6.68 5.07
C HIS A 35 -10.36 6.19 4.71
N PRO A 36 -11.43 6.61 5.41
CA PRO A 36 -12.80 6.19 5.10
C PRO A 36 -13.22 6.43 3.65
N ILE A 37 -12.79 7.55 3.04
CA ILE A 37 -13.02 7.84 1.62
C ILE A 37 -12.44 6.74 0.71
N GLN A 38 -11.25 6.19 1.00
CA GLN A 38 -10.69 5.09 0.22
C GLN A 38 -11.60 3.85 0.28
N ILE A 39 -12.14 3.54 1.46
CA ILE A 39 -13.09 2.44 1.64
C ILE A 39 -14.37 2.68 0.82
N LEU A 40 -14.95 3.88 0.91
CA LEU A 40 -16.15 4.26 0.16
C LEU A 40 -15.97 4.23 -1.36
N LEU A 41 -14.74 4.45 -1.86
CA LEU A 41 -14.43 4.34 -3.28
C LEU A 41 -14.18 2.89 -3.72
N ALA A 42 -13.48 2.09 -2.91
CA ALA A 42 -13.06 0.74 -3.29
C ALA A 42 -14.16 -0.31 -3.11
N VAL A 43 -14.98 -0.19 -2.06
CA VAL A 43 -16.00 -1.18 -1.70
C VAL A 43 -17.07 -1.34 -2.79
N PRO A 44 -17.66 -0.28 -3.39
CA PRO A 44 -18.63 -0.43 -4.47
C PRO A 44 -18.06 -1.15 -5.70
N ILE A 45 -16.80 -0.86 -6.07
CA ILE A 45 -16.14 -1.53 -7.20
C ILE A 45 -16.00 -3.03 -6.92
N LYS A 46 -15.58 -3.39 -5.70
CA LYS A 46 -15.48 -4.80 -5.28
C LYS A 46 -16.84 -5.51 -5.32
N PHE A 47 -17.89 -4.89 -4.79
CA PHE A 47 -19.24 -5.47 -4.83
C PHE A 47 -19.80 -5.58 -6.25
N ALA A 48 -19.52 -4.61 -7.12
CA ALA A 48 -19.91 -4.71 -8.53
C ALA A 48 -19.26 -5.92 -9.20
N VAL A 49 -17.97 -6.17 -8.97
CA VAL A 49 -17.28 -7.36 -9.50
C VAL A 49 -17.87 -8.65 -8.94
N ILE A 50 -18.12 -8.72 -7.63
CA ILE A 50 -18.74 -9.88 -6.97
C ILE A 50 -20.12 -10.17 -7.59
N PHE A 51 -20.93 -9.13 -7.78
CA PHE A 51 -22.27 -9.23 -8.34
C PHE A 51 -22.24 -9.71 -9.81
N VAL A 52 -21.40 -9.09 -10.65
CA VAL A 52 -21.26 -9.44 -12.06
C VAL A 52 -20.78 -10.88 -12.26
N LEU A 53 -19.86 -11.34 -11.40
CA LEU A 53 -19.34 -12.70 -11.46
C LEU A 53 -20.22 -13.73 -10.74
N GLY A 54 -21.28 -13.30 -10.05
CA GLY A 54 -22.19 -14.19 -9.31
C GLY A 54 -21.50 -15.01 -8.23
N LEU A 55 -20.50 -14.44 -7.54
CA LEU A 55 -19.69 -15.20 -6.59
C LEU A 55 -20.51 -15.62 -5.34
N PRO A 56 -20.39 -16.88 -4.87
CA PRO A 56 -21.09 -17.32 -3.67
C PRO A 56 -20.68 -16.51 -2.42
N VAL A 57 -21.65 -16.24 -1.53
CA VAL A 57 -21.42 -15.48 -0.28
C VAL A 57 -20.29 -16.08 0.54
N LEU A 58 -20.24 -17.42 0.67
CA LEU A 58 -19.18 -18.09 1.41
C LEU A 58 -17.79 -17.84 0.80
N ALA A 59 -17.67 -17.84 -0.53
CA ALA A 59 -16.41 -17.57 -1.21
C ALA A 59 -15.94 -16.12 -0.95
N VAL A 60 -16.88 -15.16 -0.96
CA VAL A 60 -16.60 -13.76 -0.60
C VAL A 60 -16.11 -13.66 0.85
N LEU A 61 -16.78 -14.32 1.80
CA LEU A 61 -16.38 -14.28 3.21
C LEU A 61 -14.98 -14.87 3.44
N VAL A 62 -14.68 -16.01 2.83
CA VAL A 62 -13.34 -16.63 2.90
C VAL A 62 -12.31 -15.71 2.27
N PHE A 63 -12.60 -15.14 1.11
CA PHE A 63 -11.71 -14.19 0.46
C PHE A 63 -11.42 -12.98 1.34
N GLU A 64 -12.44 -12.35 1.95
CA GLU A 64 -12.24 -11.20 2.83
C GLU A 64 -11.40 -11.55 4.06
N ALA A 65 -11.63 -12.72 4.66
CA ALA A 65 -10.83 -13.16 5.80
C ALA A 65 -9.35 -13.33 5.43
N VAL A 66 -9.07 -14.03 4.32
CA VAL A 66 -7.70 -14.24 3.81
C VAL A 66 -7.06 -12.92 3.40
N PHE A 67 -7.79 -12.07 2.68
CA PHE A 67 -7.30 -10.76 2.22
C PHE A 67 -6.89 -9.87 3.40
N ASN A 68 -7.72 -9.79 4.45
CA ASN A 68 -7.39 -9.00 5.63
C ASN A 68 -6.22 -9.61 6.42
N ALA A 69 -6.18 -10.93 6.58
CA ALA A 69 -5.05 -11.60 7.24
C ALA A 69 -3.73 -11.32 6.50
N LEU A 70 -3.73 -11.37 5.18
CA LEU A 70 -2.57 -11.04 4.36
C LEU A 70 -2.24 -9.54 4.40
N SER A 71 -3.25 -8.65 4.43
CA SER A 71 -3.03 -7.21 4.65
C SER A 71 -2.25 -6.94 5.94
N LEU A 72 -2.66 -7.56 7.04
CA LEU A 72 -1.98 -7.46 8.33
C LEU A 72 -0.57 -8.09 8.26
N PHE A 73 -0.45 -9.25 7.65
CA PHE A 73 0.83 -9.94 7.48
C PHE A 73 1.85 -9.11 6.68
N ASN A 74 1.43 -8.47 5.57
CA ASN A 74 2.31 -7.65 4.75
C ASN A 74 2.90 -6.44 5.50
N HIS A 75 2.26 -6.03 6.59
CA HIS A 75 2.72 -4.93 7.44
C HIS A 75 3.35 -5.42 8.75
N ALA A 76 3.43 -6.73 8.97
CA ALA A 76 3.99 -7.25 10.20
C ALA A 76 5.46 -6.84 10.33
N ASN A 77 5.85 -6.35 11.51
CA ASN A 77 7.24 -6.04 11.83
C ASN A 77 8.01 -7.31 12.20
N VAL A 78 8.07 -8.27 11.28
CA VAL A 78 8.69 -9.59 11.46
C VAL A 78 9.78 -9.79 10.41
N ARG A 79 10.97 -10.17 10.88
CA ARG A 79 12.10 -10.51 10.01
C ARG A 79 12.00 -11.95 9.54
N ILE A 80 11.72 -12.16 8.25
CA ILE A 80 11.76 -13.48 7.61
C ILE A 80 13.21 -13.77 7.15
N PRO A 81 13.74 -14.98 7.35
CA PRO A 81 15.05 -15.34 6.82
C PRO A 81 15.15 -15.08 5.30
N PRO A 82 16.21 -14.42 4.80
CA PRO A 82 16.27 -13.98 3.39
C PRO A 82 16.08 -15.08 2.35
N THR A 83 16.51 -16.30 2.65
CA THR A 83 16.33 -17.47 1.77
C THR A 83 14.88 -17.89 1.67
N VAL A 84 14.15 -17.88 2.80
CA VAL A 84 12.73 -18.21 2.89
C VAL A 84 11.91 -17.11 2.22
N ASP A 85 12.19 -15.85 2.54
CA ASP A 85 11.52 -14.68 1.96
C ASP A 85 11.61 -14.67 0.42
N ARG A 86 12.79 -15.00 -0.15
CA ARG A 86 12.96 -15.11 -1.60
C ARG A 86 12.04 -16.14 -2.25
N ILE A 87 11.73 -17.24 -1.57
CA ILE A 87 10.79 -18.26 -2.06
C ILE A 87 9.35 -17.77 -1.88
N LEU A 88 9.01 -17.24 -0.70
CA LEU A 88 7.66 -16.77 -0.39
C LEU A 88 7.18 -15.68 -1.34
N ARG A 89 8.07 -14.76 -1.77
CA ARG A 89 7.79 -13.68 -2.74
C ARG A 89 7.45 -14.15 -4.16
N TRP A 90 7.35 -15.45 -4.40
CA TRP A 90 6.73 -16.02 -5.60
C TRP A 90 5.26 -16.34 -5.43
N PHE A 91 4.80 -16.56 -4.20
CA PHE A 91 3.46 -17.04 -3.90
C PHE A 91 2.60 -16.02 -3.15
N LEU A 92 3.23 -15.19 -2.31
CA LEU A 92 2.54 -14.16 -1.53
C LEU A 92 3.41 -12.91 -1.37
N VAL A 93 2.77 -11.80 -1.02
CA VAL A 93 3.47 -10.56 -0.65
C VAL A 93 4.00 -10.72 0.78
N THR A 94 5.29 -10.47 0.98
CA THR A 94 5.93 -10.58 2.30
C THR A 94 6.08 -9.22 2.97
N PRO A 95 6.30 -9.15 4.30
CA PRO A 95 6.62 -7.91 4.99
C PRO A 95 7.68 -7.07 4.30
N ASP A 96 8.86 -7.65 4.06
CA ASP A 96 9.95 -6.90 3.42
C ASP A 96 9.63 -6.51 1.97
N MET A 97 8.83 -7.29 1.22
CA MET A 97 8.38 -6.90 -0.12
C MET A 97 7.49 -5.66 -0.05
N HIS A 98 6.47 -5.67 0.82
CA HIS A 98 5.54 -4.56 0.93
C HIS A 98 6.17 -3.35 1.61
N ARG A 99 7.14 -3.54 2.50
CA ARG A 99 7.85 -2.44 3.16
C ARG A 99 8.55 -1.50 2.17
N VAL A 100 9.05 -2.00 1.03
CA VAL A 100 9.64 -1.17 -0.04
C VAL A 100 8.62 -0.15 -0.57
N HIS A 101 7.36 -0.57 -0.68
CA HIS A 101 6.25 0.27 -1.14
C HIS A 101 5.91 1.39 -0.14
N HIS A 102 6.34 1.28 1.12
CA HIS A 102 6.17 2.32 2.13
C HIS A 102 7.42 3.20 2.31
N SER A 103 8.44 3.02 1.47
CA SER A 103 9.60 3.90 1.46
C SER A 103 9.21 5.35 1.19
N VAL A 104 9.96 6.27 1.79
CA VAL A 104 9.85 7.72 1.55
C VAL A 104 10.33 8.11 0.14
N ASP A 105 11.15 7.27 -0.51
CA ASP A 105 11.59 7.49 -1.88
C ASP A 105 10.47 7.12 -2.86
N ALA A 106 9.98 8.09 -3.63
CA ALA A 106 8.91 7.88 -4.59
C ALA A 106 9.21 6.85 -5.70
N THR A 107 10.47 6.50 -5.98
CA THR A 107 10.86 5.37 -6.86
C THR A 107 10.59 4.01 -6.24
N GLU A 108 10.63 3.93 -4.92
CA GLU A 108 10.40 2.73 -4.13
C GLU A 108 8.92 2.64 -3.75
N THR A 109 8.31 3.75 -3.33
CA THR A 109 6.88 3.84 -3.04
C THR A 109 6.03 3.37 -4.22
N ASN A 110 6.41 3.74 -5.45
CA ASN A 110 5.67 3.37 -6.65
C ASN A 110 6.09 2.00 -7.22
N SER A 111 6.16 1.00 -6.36
CA SER A 111 6.42 -0.41 -6.69
C SER A 111 5.59 -1.33 -5.79
N ASN A 112 5.50 -2.63 -6.10
CA ASN A 112 4.86 -3.66 -5.26
C ASN A 112 3.41 -3.34 -4.81
N PHE A 113 2.53 -3.01 -5.75
CA PHE A 113 1.11 -2.66 -5.52
C PHE A 113 0.20 -3.85 -5.19
N SER A 114 0.65 -5.10 -5.28
CA SER A 114 -0.17 -6.25 -4.87
C SER A 114 -0.28 -6.38 -3.36
N PHE A 115 -1.41 -6.96 -2.92
CA PHE A 115 -1.68 -7.27 -1.51
C PHE A 115 -1.68 -8.77 -1.22
N VAL A 116 -1.95 -9.61 -2.21
CA VAL A 116 -2.08 -11.08 -2.04
C VAL A 116 -1.02 -11.78 -2.85
N LEU A 117 -1.15 -11.73 -4.19
CA LEU A 117 -0.26 -12.43 -5.11
C LEU A 117 0.68 -11.43 -5.80
N PRO A 118 2.00 -11.65 -5.76
CA PRO A 118 3.00 -10.73 -6.34
C PRO A 118 3.02 -10.76 -7.88
N TRP A 119 2.26 -11.66 -8.51
CA TRP A 119 2.32 -11.91 -9.95
C TRP A 119 1.95 -10.70 -10.79
N TRP A 120 1.03 -9.86 -10.32
CA TRP A 120 0.68 -8.63 -11.02
C TRP A 120 1.84 -7.64 -11.06
N ASP A 121 2.60 -7.52 -9.98
CA ASP A 121 3.78 -6.64 -9.95
C ASP A 121 4.86 -7.13 -10.90
N ARG A 122 5.02 -8.46 -11.01
CA ARG A 122 5.94 -9.07 -11.98
C ARG A 122 5.49 -8.87 -13.41
N LEU A 123 4.21 -9.13 -13.68
CA LEU A 123 3.61 -9.03 -15.02
C LEU A 123 3.69 -7.61 -15.56
N PHE A 124 3.46 -6.60 -14.71
CA PHE A 124 3.45 -5.20 -15.10
C PHE A 124 4.77 -4.46 -14.82
N GLY A 125 5.83 -5.18 -14.42
CA GLY A 125 7.16 -4.59 -14.22
C GLY A 125 7.26 -3.61 -13.04
N THR A 126 6.34 -3.68 -12.08
CA THR A 126 6.33 -2.85 -10.86
C THR A 126 6.91 -3.57 -9.65
N TYR A 127 7.41 -4.81 -9.82
CA TYR A 127 8.07 -5.56 -8.76
C TYR A 127 9.45 -4.96 -8.42
N ARG A 128 9.66 -4.62 -7.15
CA ARG A 128 10.97 -4.21 -6.61
C ARG A 128 11.37 -5.12 -5.46
N ALA A 129 12.47 -5.85 -5.63
CA ALA A 129 12.92 -6.81 -4.64
C ALA A 129 13.45 -6.14 -3.36
N ARG A 130 14.18 -5.03 -3.49
CA ARG A 130 14.86 -4.35 -2.38
C ARG A 130 14.89 -2.84 -2.61
N PRO A 131 14.92 -2.05 -1.54
CA PRO A 131 15.23 -0.63 -1.66
C PRO A 131 16.72 -0.45 -1.98
N GLU A 132 17.08 0.69 -2.56
CA GLU A 132 18.44 1.01 -3.01
C GLU A 132 19.44 1.00 -1.83
N GLY A 133 19.04 1.58 -0.70
CA GLY A 133 19.82 1.58 0.53
C GLY A 133 19.85 0.25 1.29
N GLY A 134 19.02 -0.73 0.90
CA GLY A 134 18.73 -1.92 1.71
C GLY A 134 17.74 -1.64 2.85
N HIS A 135 17.06 -2.69 3.34
CA HIS A 135 15.93 -2.54 4.28
C HIS A 135 16.30 -1.86 5.61
N GLU A 136 17.54 -2.01 6.08
CA GLU A 136 17.99 -1.42 7.35
C GLU A 136 18.21 0.09 7.29
N ARG A 137 18.51 0.63 6.09
CA ARG A 137 18.73 2.08 5.87
C ARG A 137 17.54 2.78 5.22
N MET A 138 16.46 2.04 4.98
CA MET A 138 15.27 2.56 4.33
C MET A 138 14.46 3.41 5.30
N THR A 139 14.17 4.64 4.90
CA THR A 139 13.27 5.53 5.65
C THR A 139 11.84 5.28 5.20
N ILE A 140 10.94 5.08 6.16
CA ILE A 140 9.51 4.86 5.91
C ILE A 140 8.76 6.19 6.04
N GLY A 141 7.64 6.28 5.35
CA GLY A 141 6.65 7.33 5.52
C GLY A 141 6.50 8.18 4.26
N VAL A 142 5.91 9.35 4.44
CA VAL A 142 5.90 10.42 3.42
C VAL A 142 6.54 11.69 4.00
N ASP A 143 7.18 12.49 3.17
CA ASP A 143 7.93 13.68 3.62
C ASP A 143 7.05 14.71 4.34
N GLN A 144 5.79 14.86 3.93
CA GLN A 144 4.92 15.91 4.45
C GLN A 144 4.40 15.67 5.88
N PHE A 145 4.31 14.41 6.33
CA PHE A 145 3.63 14.05 7.59
C PHE A 145 4.55 13.17 8.44
N ARG A 146 5.37 13.82 9.26
CA ARG A 146 6.41 13.13 10.07
C ARG A 146 6.42 13.57 11.53
N ALA A 147 5.70 14.64 11.88
CA ALA A 147 5.67 15.11 13.25
C ALA A 147 4.66 14.30 14.07
N PRO A 148 4.87 14.08 15.38
CA PRO A 148 3.94 13.31 16.22
C PRO A 148 2.48 13.78 16.16
N ARG A 149 2.27 15.09 15.94
CA ARG A 149 0.93 15.67 15.77
C ARG A 149 0.18 15.14 14.55
N ASP A 150 0.89 14.74 13.49
CA ASP A 150 0.31 14.33 12.20
C ASP A 150 -0.36 12.94 12.31
N PHE A 151 -0.03 12.19 13.36
CA PHE A 151 -0.57 10.85 13.64
C PHE A 151 -1.79 10.86 14.57
N ARG A 152 -2.28 12.04 14.98
CA ARG A 152 -3.59 12.13 15.63
C ARG A 152 -4.69 11.82 14.62
N LEU A 153 -5.74 11.12 15.06
CA LEU A 153 -6.84 10.70 14.19
C LEU A 153 -7.45 11.87 13.38
N ASP A 154 -7.69 13.02 14.01
CA ASP A 154 -8.22 14.22 13.36
C ASP A 154 -7.28 14.74 12.26
N ARG A 155 -5.97 14.70 12.50
CA ARG A 155 -4.96 15.12 11.52
C ARG A 155 -4.83 14.13 10.37
N MET A 156 -4.86 12.83 10.66
CA MET A 156 -4.87 11.78 9.65
C MET A 156 -6.07 11.88 8.72
N LEU A 157 -7.28 12.10 9.26
CA LEU A 157 -8.50 12.28 8.48
C LEU A 157 -8.52 13.58 7.67
N LEU A 158 -7.78 14.59 8.09
CA LEU A 158 -7.65 15.85 7.34
C LEU A 158 -6.53 15.81 6.29
N GLN A 159 -5.66 14.80 6.30
CA GLN A 159 -4.56 14.70 5.33
C GLN A 159 -5.03 14.86 3.88
N PRO A 160 -6.14 14.27 3.40
CA PRO A 160 -6.52 14.39 1.99
C PRO A 160 -6.84 15.81 1.53
N PHE A 161 -7.10 16.72 2.47
CA PHE A 161 -7.50 18.10 2.22
C PHE A 161 -6.39 19.12 2.46
N ARG A 162 -5.29 18.70 3.09
CA ARG A 162 -4.09 19.51 3.34
C ARG A 162 -3.04 19.25 2.27
N ASP A 163 -2.13 20.20 2.06
CA ASP A 163 -0.95 20.08 1.20
C ASP A 163 -1.25 19.57 -0.22
N ASP A 164 -0.24 19.54 -1.08
CA ASP A 164 -0.39 18.91 -2.39
C ASP A 164 -0.04 17.41 -2.34
N ALA A 165 -0.15 16.72 -3.47
CA ALA A 165 0.15 15.28 -3.55
C ALA A 165 1.64 14.94 -3.40
N GLY A 166 2.54 15.93 -3.37
CA GLY A 166 3.99 15.72 -3.42
C GLY A 166 4.45 14.99 -4.69
N PRO A 167 5.67 14.42 -4.67
CA PRO A 167 6.28 13.70 -5.80
C PRO A 167 5.76 12.26 -5.94
N TYR A 168 4.96 11.78 -4.98
CA TYR A 168 4.58 10.37 -4.87
C TYR A 168 3.55 9.94 -5.92
N ALA A 169 2.65 10.83 -6.35
CA ALA A 169 1.68 10.46 -7.36
C ALA A 169 2.37 10.29 -8.73
N ILE A 170 2.27 9.11 -9.34
CA ILE A 170 3.01 8.74 -10.57
C ILE A 170 2.82 9.78 -11.68
N ASN A 171 1.59 10.25 -11.87
CA ASN A 171 1.27 11.21 -12.95
C ASN A 171 1.67 12.67 -12.65
N ARG A 172 2.28 12.94 -11.48
CA ARG A 172 2.92 14.24 -11.17
C ARG A 172 4.43 14.20 -11.31
N ARG A 173 5.05 13.04 -11.15
CA ARG A 173 6.51 12.90 -11.11
C ARG A 173 7.23 13.41 -12.37
N TRP A 174 6.54 13.42 -13.51
CA TRP A 174 7.06 13.88 -14.80
C TRP A 174 6.80 15.36 -15.10
N LYS A 175 6.12 16.10 -14.21
CA LYS A 175 5.75 17.51 -14.43
C LYS A 175 6.69 18.51 -13.78
N THR A 176 7.72 18.06 -13.08
CA THR A 176 8.71 18.92 -12.41
C THR A 176 10.09 18.88 -13.09
N GLY A 177 10.12 18.69 -14.41
CA GLY A 177 11.32 18.80 -15.25
C GLY A 177 11.37 20.14 -15.97
#